data_AF-A0AAD9G419-F1
#
_entry.id   AF-A0AAD9G419-F1
#
_cell.length_a   1.000
_cell.length_b   1.000
_cell.length_c   1.000
_cell.angle_alpha   90.00
_cell.angle_beta   90.00
_cell.angle_gamma   90.00
#
_symmetry.space_group_name_H-M   'P 1'
#
loop_
_entity.id
_entity.type
_entity.pdbx_description
1 polymer ?
#
loop_
_entity_poly.entity_id
_entity_poly.type
_entity_poly.pdbx_seq_one_letter_code
_entity_poly.pdbx_strand_id
1 'polypeptide(L)'
;MGYGTVGSDTPFGVFFIYGRRFKGFHVRFRDIARGGLRMVYLSSTDAHALESARQYNEAYNLSFAQQLKNKDILEGGSKAVVLCDPIVGPIGDVAPRDFIIRKSVKAFMDALLDLNATDEAVKEKVVDYYGQNELTYLGPDENIISEDIVWMTNRAAYRGYPVPRAFISSKPDAGFNHKVYGVTSEGVAVFSDVALHSQNIDPTKQPFTVKITGGTDGDVAGNVIKILHREYGTNLRVVGICDGTGVIKNPKSLDSGGLLRFVDINIKNVYKYLCIRTALSRIG
;
A
#
# COMPACT_ATOMS: atom_id res chain seq x y z
N MET A 1 -2.67 2.79 25.69
CA MET A 1 -2.57 1.95 24.47
C MET A 1 -3.95 1.37 24.19
N GLY A 2 -4.51 1.56 22.99
CA GLY A 2 -5.82 1.02 22.63
C GLY A 2 -5.74 -0.46 22.27
N TYR A 3 -6.86 -1.19 22.41
CA TYR A 3 -6.97 -2.58 21.97
C TYR A 3 -6.53 -2.73 20.51
N GLY A 4 -5.58 -3.64 20.25
CA GLY A 4 -5.09 -3.96 18.89
C GLY A 4 -3.81 -3.26 18.46
N THR A 5 -3.10 -2.54 19.34
CA THR A 5 -1.74 -2.05 19.06
C THR A 5 -0.71 -3.17 19.29
N VAL A 6 0.12 -3.45 18.29
CA VAL A 6 1.05 -4.61 18.29
C VAL A 6 2.44 -4.23 18.85
N GLY A 7 2.83 -2.97 18.75
CA GLY A 7 4.10 -2.44 19.29
C GLY A 7 3.90 -1.63 20.57
N SER A 8 4.92 -1.61 21.44
CA SER A 8 4.97 -0.80 22.67
C SER A 8 5.71 0.53 22.52
N ASP A 9 6.36 0.75 21.37
CA ASP A 9 7.27 1.88 21.18
C ASP A 9 6.51 3.19 21.05
N THR A 10 6.99 4.23 21.72
CA THR A 10 6.37 5.55 21.57
C THR A 10 6.75 6.13 20.20
N PRO A 11 5.78 6.57 19.36
CA PRO A 11 6.10 7.22 18.11
C PRO A 11 6.92 8.48 18.34
N PHE A 12 7.87 8.75 17.44
CA PHE A 12 8.60 10.02 17.44
C PHE A 12 7.67 11.20 17.14
N GLY A 13 6.71 11.01 16.22
CA GLY A 13 5.74 12.04 15.87
C GLY A 13 4.43 11.47 15.34
N VAL A 14 3.35 12.18 15.62
CA VAL A 14 2.00 11.89 15.12
C VAL A 14 1.43 13.19 14.56
N PHE A 15 1.13 13.20 13.27
CA PHE A 15 0.38 14.26 12.63
C PHE A 15 -1.08 13.82 12.54
N PHE A 16 -1.97 14.59 13.16
CA PHE A 16 -3.41 14.43 13.02
C PHE A 16 -3.96 15.58 12.19
N ILE A 17 -4.60 15.25 11.07
CA ILE A 17 -5.15 16.23 10.14
C ILE A 17 -6.63 15.94 9.96
N TYR A 18 -7.45 16.95 10.24
CA TYR A 18 -8.89 16.91 10.02
C TYR A 18 -9.29 17.88 8.91
N GLY A 19 -10.10 17.41 7.97
CA GLY A 19 -10.63 18.22 6.89
C GLY A 19 -12.12 17.97 6.68
N ARG A 20 -12.73 18.70 5.74
CA ARG A 20 -14.19 18.70 5.53
C ARG A 20 -14.82 17.32 5.26
N ARG A 21 -14.06 16.37 4.69
CA ARG A 21 -14.54 15.04 4.29
C ARG A 21 -13.55 13.92 4.64
N PHE A 22 -12.63 14.18 5.56
CA PHE A 22 -11.66 13.18 5.96
C PHE A 22 -11.08 13.49 7.33
N LYS A 23 -10.55 12.44 7.95
CA LYS A 23 -9.59 12.53 9.04
C LYS A 23 -8.40 11.65 8.71
N GLY A 24 -7.20 12.08 9.07
CA GLY A 24 -5.98 11.34 8.75
C GLY A 24 -4.97 11.36 9.88
N PHE A 25 -4.25 10.26 10.01
CA PHE A 25 -3.08 10.16 10.88
C PHE A 25 -1.87 9.86 10.02
N HIS A 26 -0.77 10.58 10.25
CA HIS A 26 0.57 10.16 9.84
C HIS A 26 1.40 9.90 11.09
N VAL A 27 1.83 8.65 11.30
CA VAL A 27 2.62 8.23 12.45
C VAL A 27 4.04 7.91 11.99
N ARG A 28 5.05 8.37 12.71
CA ARG A 28 6.47 8.04 12.43
C ARG A 28 7.24 7.68 13.70
N PHE A 29 8.25 6.83 13.55
CA PHE A 29 9.07 6.32 14.65
C PHE A 29 10.48 6.93 14.75
N ARG A 30 10.89 7.74 13.78
CA ARG A 30 12.11 8.54 13.80
C ARG A 30 11.84 9.90 13.17
N ASP A 31 12.77 10.83 13.35
CA ASP A 31 12.75 12.15 12.71
C ASP A 31 12.68 12.02 11.18
N ILE A 32 13.70 11.41 10.58
CA ILE A 32 13.69 11.00 9.19
C ILE A 32 13.02 9.63 9.09
N ALA A 33 11.81 9.58 8.54
CA ALA A 33 11.04 8.35 8.37
C ALA A 33 10.30 8.30 7.04
N ARG A 34 10.12 7.07 6.52
CA ARG A 34 9.45 6.81 5.25
C ARG A 34 8.32 5.79 5.36
N GLY A 35 7.28 5.98 4.56
CA GLY A 35 6.24 4.98 4.42
C GLY A 35 4.98 5.40 3.67
N GLY A 36 4.06 4.44 3.52
CA GLY A 36 2.94 4.53 2.60
C GLY A 36 1.83 5.50 3.05
N LEU A 37 1.28 6.25 2.09
CA LEU A 37 0.04 7.02 2.19
C LEU A 37 -1.12 6.17 1.68
N ARG A 38 -2.04 5.83 2.57
CA ARG A 38 -3.22 5.00 2.31
C ARG A 38 -4.49 5.85 2.43
N MET A 39 -5.34 5.77 1.39
CA MET A 39 -6.68 6.36 1.47
C MET A 39 -7.71 5.26 1.69
N VAL A 40 -8.47 5.37 2.78
CA VAL A 40 -9.54 4.44 3.12
C VAL A 40 -10.87 5.12 2.82
N TYR A 41 -11.68 4.46 1.99
CA TYR A 41 -13.05 4.88 1.68
C TYR A 41 -13.97 3.68 1.82
N LEU A 42 -15.06 3.86 2.55
CA LEU A 42 -16.04 2.81 2.79
C LEU A 42 -17.40 3.21 2.23
N SER A 43 -18.20 2.23 1.87
CA SER A 43 -19.52 2.46 1.28
C SER A 43 -20.63 2.71 2.31
N SER A 44 -20.44 2.31 3.58
CA SER A 44 -21.45 2.46 4.62
C SER A 44 -20.96 3.27 5.83
N THR A 45 -21.91 3.92 6.50
CA THR A 45 -21.69 4.65 7.75
C THR A 45 -21.20 3.75 8.87
N ASP A 46 -21.75 2.55 8.96
CA ASP A 46 -21.46 1.62 10.05
C ASP A 46 -20.02 1.11 9.93
N ALA A 47 -19.60 0.75 8.71
CA ALA A 47 -18.21 0.43 8.44
C ALA A 47 -17.31 1.62 8.75
N HIS A 48 -17.71 2.84 8.37
CA HIS A 48 -16.94 4.05 8.68
C HIS A 48 -16.79 4.30 10.17
N ALA A 49 -17.83 4.08 10.97
CA ALA A 49 -17.75 4.19 12.42
C ALA A 49 -16.76 3.17 13.03
N LEU A 50 -16.79 1.93 12.54
CA LEU A 50 -15.85 0.88 12.97
C LEU A 50 -14.41 1.20 12.59
N GLU A 51 -14.15 1.57 11.34
CA GLU A 51 -12.81 1.97 10.87
C GLU A 51 -12.30 3.21 11.59
N SER A 52 -13.18 4.18 11.82
CA SER A 52 -12.90 5.41 12.53
C SER A 52 -12.34 5.16 13.92
N ALA A 53 -12.85 4.16 14.65
CA ALA A 53 -12.39 3.80 15.99
C ALA A 53 -11.00 3.11 15.99
N ARG A 54 -10.63 2.45 14.88
CA ARG A 54 -9.35 1.71 14.77
C ARG A 54 -8.30 2.39 13.89
N GLN A 55 -8.63 3.50 13.24
CA GLN A 55 -7.77 4.18 12.27
C GLN A 55 -6.38 4.51 12.82
N TYR A 56 -6.30 5.03 14.05
CA TYR A 56 -5.01 5.34 14.66
C TYR A 56 -4.19 4.07 14.91
N ASN A 57 -4.84 2.99 15.37
CA ASN A 57 -4.16 1.70 15.58
C ASN A 57 -3.63 1.13 14.27
N GLU A 58 -4.38 1.25 13.17
CA GLU A 58 -3.90 0.86 11.83
C GLU A 58 -2.67 1.69 11.42
N ALA A 59 -2.75 3.03 11.52
CA ALA A 59 -1.64 3.90 11.18
C ALA A 59 -0.40 3.56 12.01
N TYR A 60 -0.55 3.42 13.33
CA TYR A 60 0.52 3.05 14.25
C TYR A 60 1.13 1.68 13.92
N ASN A 61 0.30 0.64 13.77
CA ASN A 61 0.78 -0.72 13.54
C ASN A 61 1.53 -0.83 12.21
N LEU A 62 1.03 -0.16 11.17
CA LEU A 62 1.69 -0.15 9.86
C LEU A 62 2.98 0.67 9.89
N SER A 63 3.03 1.79 10.61
CA SER A 63 4.27 2.53 10.85
C SER A 63 5.29 1.72 11.62
N PHE A 64 4.85 0.95 12.63
CA PHE A 64 5.71 0.12 13.45
C PHE A 64 6.27 -1.06 12.65
N ALA A 65 5.44 -1.72 11.84
CA ALA A 65 5.90 -2.73 10.90
C ALA A 65 6.93 -2.14 9.91
N GLN A 66 6.72 -0.91 9.43
CA GLN A 66 7.67 -0.22 8.58
C GLN A 66 8.97 0.13 9.32
N GLN A 67 8.92 0.42 10.62
CA GLN A 67 10.09 0.68 11.46
C GLN A 67 10.94 -0.58 11.60
N LEU A 68 10.31 -1.73 11.86
CA LEU A 68 10.99 -3.02 11.92
C LEU A 68 11.57 -3.43 10.57
N LYS A 69 10.86 -3.12 9.47
CA LYS A 69 11.34 -3.35 8.10
C LYS A 69 12.55 -2.49 7.76
N ASN A 70 12.60 -1.25 8.24
CA ASN A 70 13.66 -0.30 7.93
C ASN A 70 14.87 -0.40 8.89
N LYS A 71 14.96 -1.44 9.72
CA LYS A 71 16.00 -1.58 10.76
C LYS A 71 17.45 -1.49 10.24
N ASP A 72 17.66 -1.83 8.97
CA ASP A 72 18.99 -1.87 8.33
C ASP A 72 19.25 -0.67 7.40
N ILE A 73 18.35 0.32 7.36
CA ILE A 73 18.53 1.59 6.62
C ILE A 73 18.48 2.79 7.57
N LEU A 74 18.91 3.96 7.08
CA LEU A 74 19.01 5.18 7.89
C LEU A 74 17.64 5.72 8.29
N GLU A 75 16.63 5.59 7.42
CA GLU A 75 15.28 6.10 7.66
C GLU A 75 14.46 5.21 8.61
N GLY A 76 13.69 5.81 9.49
CA GLY A 76 12.67 5.11 10.28
C GLY A 76 11.42 4.74 9.49
N GLY A 77 10.49 4.09 10.15
CA GLY A 77 9.18 3.74 9.62
C GLY A 77 8.13 4.82 9.84
N SER A 78 7.35 5.10 8.81
CA SER A 78 6.13 5.90 8.91
C SER A 78 4.97 5.29 8.14
N LYS A 79 3.79 5.89 8.29
CA LYS A 79 2.58 5.54 7.56
C LYS A 79 1.57 6.67 7.71
N ALA A 80 0.92 7.03 6.61
CA ALA A 80 -0.29 7.84 6.64
C ALA A 80 -1.52 7.00 6.30
N VAL A 81 -2.56 7.09 7.13
CA VAL A 81 -3.87 6.49 6.89
C VAL A 81 -4.92 7.58 6.95
N VAL A 82 -5.54 7.88 5.81
CA VAL A 82 -6.57 8.91 5.67
C VAL A 82 -7.91 8.24 5.43
N LEU A 83 -8.81 8.37 6.39
CA LEU A 83 -10.18 7.87 6.31
C LEU A 83 -11.07 8.97 5.75
N CYS A 84 -11.64 8.72 4.58
CA CYS A 84 -12.59 9.61 3.91
C CYS A 84 -14.01 9.30 4.39
N ASP A 85 -14.79 10.36 4.61
CA ASP A 85 -16.19 10.22 4.97
C ASP A 85 -16.99 9.63 3.79
N PRO A 86 -17.84 8.61 4.02
CA PRO A 86 -18.77 8.16 3.01
C PRO A 86 -19.76 9.28 2.69
N ILE A 87 -20.14 9.42 1.42
CA ILE A 87 -21.28 10.27 1.11
C ILE A 87 -22.56 9.55 1.50
N VAL A 88 -23.22 10.12 2.50
CA VAL A 88 -24.59 9.79 2.91
C VAL A 88 -25.44 11.05 2.66
N GLY A 89 -25.51 11.44 1.39
CA GLY A 89 -26.35 12.56 0.97
C GLY A 89 -27.77 12.08 0.65
N PRO A 90 -28.80 12.96 0.74
CA PRO A 90 -30.06 12.74 0.04
C PRO A 90 -29.78 12.52 -1.46
N ILE A 91 -30.68 11.81 -2.15
CA ILE A 91 -30.61 11.58 -3.60
C ILE A 91 -30.34 12.92 -4.32
N GLY A 92 -29.09 13.16 -4.74
CA GLY A 92 -28.71 14.41 -5.42
C GLY A 92 -27.27 14.90 -5.22
N ASP A 93 -26.62 14.67 -4.07
CA ASP A 93 -25.22 15.08 -3.83
C ASP A 93 -24.27 13.87 -3.80
N VAL A 94 -24.29 13.10 -4.90
CA VAL A 94 -23.43 11.91 -5.05
C VAL A 94 -22.12 12.35 -5.70
N ALA A 95 -21.20 12.92 -4.92
CA ALA A 95 -19.83 13.06 -5.43
C ALA A 95 -19.24 11.65 -5.61
N PRO A 96 -18.68 11.31 -6.77
CA PRO A 96 -18.09 9.99 -6.97
C PRO A 96 -17.02 9.71 -5.91
N ARG A 97 -16.93 8.46 -5.45
CA ARG A 97 -15.89 7.99 -4.50
C ARG A 97 -14.53 8.58 -4.82
N ASP A 98 -14.11 8.48 -6.08
CA ASP A 98 -12.79 8.90 -6.49
C ASP A 98 -12.63 10.41 -6.36
N PHE A 99 -13.65 11.21 -6.65
CA PHE A 99 -13.63 12.66 -6.43
C PHE A 99 -13.34 13.02 -4.97
N ILE A 100 -13.98 12.32 -4.02
CA ILE A 100 -13.77 12.53 -2.58
C ILE A 100 -12.32 12.18 -2.23
N ILE A 101 -11.86 11.00 -2.65
CA ILE A 101 -10.50 10.54 -2.36
C ILE A 101 -9.49 11.54 -2.93
N ARG A 102 -9.61 11.95 -4.20
CA ARG A 102 -8.70 12.93 -4.84
C ARG A 102 -8.69 14.26 -4.11
N LYS A 103 -9.86 14.77 -3.71
CA LYS A 103 -9.94 16.02 -2.96
C LYS A 103 -9.32 15.91 -1.56
N SER A 104 -9.55 14.79 -0.87
CA SER A 104 -8.98 14.51 0.44
C SER A 104 -7.46 14.32 0.40
N VAL A 105 -6.91 13.66 -0.63
CA VAL A 105 -5.45 13.61 -0.86
C VAL A 105 -4.89 15.02 -0.94
N LYS A 106 -5.46 15.88 -1.80
CA LYS A 106 -4.96 17.24 -2.00
C LYS A 106 -5.00 18.06 -0.72
N ALA A 107 -6.12 18.02 0.00
CA ALA A 107 -6.30 18.76 1.24
C ALA A 107 -5.41 18.24 2.38
N PHE A 108 -5.27 16.93 2.54
CA PHE A 108 -4.37 16.35 3.55
C PHE A 108 -2.90 16.72 3.26
N MET A 109 -2.48 16.71 1.99
CA MET A 109 -1.13 17.08 1.59
C MET A 109 -0.86 18.57 1.77
N ASP A 110 -1.82 19.44 1.45
CA ASP A 110 -1.69 20.88 1.69
C ASP A 110 -1.52 21.18 3.18
N ALA A 111 -2.30 20.52 4.05
CA ALA A 111 -2.18 20.67 5.49
C ALA A 111 -0.84 20.14 6.03
N LEU A 112 -0.30 19.05 5.46
CA LEU A 112 1.02 18.55 5.83
C LEU A 112 2.14 19.52 5.40
N LEU A 113 1.98 20.15 4.22
CA LEU A 113 2.92 21.14 3.71
C LEU A 113 2.87 22.47 4.48
N ASP A 114 1.79 22.77 5.20
CA ASP A 114 1.70 23.96 6.08
C ASP A 114 2.79 23.94 7.16
N LEU A 115 3.27 22.76 7.57
CA LEU A 115 4.38 22.60 8.52
C LEU A 115 5.72 23.15 8.00
N ASN A 116 5.85 23.33 6.68
CA ASN A 116 7.03 23.91 6.03
C ASN A 116 6.65 25.17 5.25
N ALA A 117 5.55 25.83 5.61
CA ALA A 117 5.08 26.99 4.88
C ALA A 117 6.11 28.12 4.93
N THR A 118 6.44 28.66 3.76
CA THR A 118 7.25 29.88 3.63
C THR A 118 6.41 31.15 3.66
N ASP A 119 5.09 31.03 3.54
CA ASP A 119 4.14 32.14 3.57
C ASP A 119 3.93 32.64 5.01
N GLU A 120 4.24 33.90 5.26
CA GLU A 120 4.13 34.54 6.56
C GLU A 120 2.67 34.52 7.09
N ALA A 121 1.66 34.65 6.23
CA ALA A 121 0.26 34.61 6.64
C ALA A 121 -0.19 33.21 7.14
N VAL A 122 0.53 32.16 6.73
CA VAL A 122 0.34 30.81 7.24
C VAL A 122 1.13 30.63 8.53
N LYS A 123 2.40 31.06 8.56
CA LYS A 123 3.25 30.96 9.76
C LYS A 123 2.64 31.65 10.97
N GLU A 124 2.01 32.81 10.79
CA GLU A 124 1.30 33.52 11.87
C GLU A 124 0.17 32.68 12.53
N LYS A 125 -0.35 31.68 11.82
CA LYS A 125 -1.40 30.77 12.32
C LYS A 125 -0.84 29.46 12.88
N VAL A 126 0.47 29.23 12.76
CA VAL A 126 1.15 28.01 13.20
C VAL A 126 1.89 28.28 14.50
N VAL A 127 1.53 27.54 15.54
CA VAL A 127 2.31 27.52 16.78
C VAL A 127 3.37 26.44 16.66
N ASP A 128 4.60 26.84 16.35
CA ASP A 128 5.73 25.94 16.20
C ASP A 128 6.62 25.94 17.46
N TYR A 129 6.54 24.84 18.22
CA TYR A 129 7.41 24.60 19.37
C TYR A 129 8.75 23.95 18.99
N TYR A 130 8.85 23.38 17.79
CA TYR A 130 10.03 22.64 17.34
C TYR A 130 11.06 23.55 16.67
N GLY A 131 10.60 24.59 15.96
CA GLY A 131 11.44 25.63 15.36
C GLY A 131 12.34 25.10 14.23
N GLN A 132 11.99 23.95 13.65
CA GLN A 132 12.74 23.29 12.58
C GLN A 132 11.79 22.83 11.48
N ASN A 133 12.32 22.77 10.25
CA ASN A 133 11.58 22.25 9.12
C ASN A 133 11.22 20.77 9.32
N GLU A 134 10.01 20.41 8.92
CA GLU A 134 9.47 19.09 9.10
C GLU A 134 9.62 18.24 7.82
N LEU A 135 10.56 17.31 7.80
CA LEU A 135 10.82 16.48 6.62
C LEU A 135 10.01 15.18 6.65
N THR A 136 9.01 15.10 5.77
CA THR A 136 8.20 13.90 5.54
C THR A 136 8.53 13.22 4.20
N TYR A 137 8.70 11.91 4.23
CA TYR A 137 8.94 11.08 3.03
C TYR A 137 7.81 10.07 2.85
N LEU A 138 6.97 10.29 1.85
CA LEU A 138 5.81 9.43 1.58
C LEU A 138 6.13 8.38 0.51
N GLY A 139 5.42 7.26 0.56
CA GLY A 139 5.29 6.32 -0.54
C GLY A 139 3.82 6.15 -0.90
N PRO A 140 3.49 5.76 -2.14
CA PRO A 140 2.11 5.41 -2.47
C PRO A 140 1.72 4.10 -1.76
N ASP A 141 0.46 4.02 -1.34
CA ASP A 141 -0.22 2.80 -0.91
C ASP A 141 -1.62 2.75 -1.54
N GLU A 142 -2.51 1.92 -1.03
CA GLU A 142 -3.88 1.74 -1.52
C GLU A 142 -4.58 3.08 -1.82
N ASN A 143 -5.19 3.12 -3.01
CA ASN A 143 -5.93 4.26 -3.57
C ASN A 143 -5.10 5.52 -3.88
N ILE A 144 -3.77 5.46 -3.90
CA ILE A 144 -2.92 6.50 -4.50
C ILE A 144 -2.60 6.15 -5.95
N ILE A 145 -2.81 7.11 -6.86
CA ILE A 145 -2.55 6.96 -8.31
C ILE A 145 -1.35 7.83 -8.73
N SER A 146 -0.77 7.52 -9.88
CA SER A 146 0.36 8.24 -10.46
C SER A 146 0.12 9.74 -10.58
N GLU A 147 -1.08 10.16 -10.95
CA GLU A 147 -1.48 11.56 -11.08
C GLU A 147 -1.43 12.28 -9.72
N ASP A 148 -1.75 11.60 -8.62
CA ASP A 148 -1.59 12.20 -7.28
C ASP A 148 -0.12 12.40 -6.94
N ILE A 149 0.75 11.43 -7.27
CA ILE A 149 2.19 11.47 -6.98
C ILE A 149 2.83 12.67 -7.69
N VAL A 150 2.49 12.87 -8.97
CA VAL A 150 2.93 14.03 -9.76
C VAL A 150 2.39 15.32 -9.15
N TRP A 151 1.09 15.36 -8.83
CA TRP A 151 0.48 16.55 -8.22
C TRP A 151 1.13 16.90 -6.87
N MET A 152 1.36 15.92 -6.00
CA MET A 152 1.98 16.11 -4.67
C MET A 152 3.38 16.68 -4.78
N THR A 153 4.20 16.15 -5.70
CA THR A 153 5.58 16.63 -5.93
C THR A 153 5.57 18.08 -6.42
N ASN A 154 4.72 18.39 -7.40
CA ASN A 154 4.58 19.75 -7.93
C ASN A 154 4.04 20.72 -6.88
N ARG A 155 3.09 20.25 -6.04
CA ARG A 155 2.53 21.04 -4.96
C ARG A 155 3.56 21.31 -3.87
N ALA A 156 4.37 20.34 -3.49
CA ALA A 156 5.46 20.52 -2.53
C ALA A 156 6.46 21.59 -3.03
N ALA A 157 6.79 21.57 -4.33
CA ALA A 157 7.66 22.60 -4.93
C ALA A 157 7.01 23.99 -4.89
N TYR A 158 5.74 24.07 -5.28
CA TYR A 158 4.97 25.32 -5.24
C TYR A 158 4.86 25.90 -3.83
N ARG A 159 4.72 25.04 -2.80
CA ARG A 159 4.60 25.45 -1.39
C ARG A 159 5.95 25.72 -0.71
N GLY A 160 7.08 25.59 -1.43
CA GLY A 160 8.41 25.87 -0.90
C GLY A 160 9.01 24.76 -0.02
N TYR A 161 8.52 23.52 -0.14
CA TYR A 161 9.07 22.39 0.61
C TYR A 161 10.57 22.18 0.29
N PRO A 162 11.46 21.91 1.27
CA PRO A 162 12.90 21.93 1.04
C PRO A 162 13.40 20.96 -0.03
N VAL A 163 12.81 19.77 -0.10
CA VAL A 163 13.20 18.73 -1.07
C VAL A 163 11.98 18.16 -1.78
N PRO A 164 11.33 18.91 -2.69
CA PRO A 164 10.03 18.55 -3.27
C PRO A 164 10.03 17.18 -3.95
N ARG A 165 11.13 16.87 -4.65
CA ARG A 165 11.31 15.59 -5.34
C ARG A 165 11.39 14.40 -4.37
N ALA A 166 11.70 14.61 -3.10
CA ALA A 166 11.76 13.52 -2.12
C ALA A 166 10.47 13.39 -1.29
N PHE A 167 9.54 14.34 -1.42
CA PHE A 167 8.29 14.37 -0.65
C PHE A 167 7.46 13.08 -0.82
N ILE A 168 7.43 12.51 -2.03
CA ILE A 168 6.85 11.20 -2.30
C ILE A 168 7.65 10.40 -3.33
N SER A 169 7.76 9.09 -3.10
CA SER A 169 8.46 8.16 -3.99
C SER A 169 7.59 7.67 -5.18
N SER A 170 8.19 6.89 -6.09
CA SER A 170 7.51 6.19 -7.20
C SER A 170 6.91 7.10 -8.27
N LYS A 171 7.56 8.24 -8.53
CA LYS A 171 7.16 9.16 -9.60
C LYS A 171 7.28 8.47 -10.98
N PRO A 172 6.34 8.71 -11.92
CA PRO A 172 6.37 8.08 -13.24
C PRO A 172 7.59 8.47 -14.09
N ASP A 173 8.09 9.68 -13.93
CA ASP A 173 9.18 10.28 -14.69
C ASP A 173 10.56 10.12 -14.02
N ALA A 174 10.60 9.72 -12.75
CA ALA A 174 11.83 9.66 -11.98
C ALA A 174 11.79 8.67 -10.80
N GLY A 175 12.77 7.77 -10.77
CA GLY A 175 12.92 6.75 -9.74
C GLY A 175 12.41 5.38 -10.19
N PHE A 176 12.64 4.35 -9.38
CA PHE A 176 12.20 2.99 -9.68
C PHE A 176 10.72 2.83 -9.36
N ASN A 177 9.90 2.55 -10.38
CA ASN A 177 8.51 2.16 -10.16
C ASN A 177 8.46 0.75 -9.57
N HIS A 178 8.30 0.66 -8.24
CA HIS A 178 8.35 -0.60 -7.51
C HIS A 178 7.30 -1.62 -7.95
N LYS A 179 6.17 -1.19 -8.52
CA LYS A 179 5.13 -2.08 -9.05
C LYS A 179 5.52 -2.70 -10.39
N VAL A 180 6.10 -1.89 -11.27
CA VAL A 180 6.53 -2.33 -12.61
C VAL A 180 7.64 -3.36 -12.50
N TYR A 181 8.58 -3.15 -11.57
CA TYR A 181 9.72 -4.05 -11.37
C TYR A 181 9.47 -5.13 -10.31
N GLY A 182 8.31 -5.14 -9.64
CA GLY A 182 7.98 -6.14 -8.62
C GLY A 182 8.97 -6.18 -7.45
N VAL A 183 9.57 -5.05 -7.06
CA VAL A 183 10.71 -5.00 -6.12
C VAL A 183 10.38 -5.67 -4.77
N THR A 184 9.15 -5.48 -4.28
CA THR A 184 8.68 -6.15 -3.06
C THR A 184 8.64 -7.66 -3.24
N SER A 185 8.13 -8.13 -4.37
CA SER A 185 8.01 -9.55 -4.71
C SER A 185 9.37 -10.20 -4.97
N GLU A 186 10.32 -9.45 -5.51
CA GLU A 186 11.72 -9.90 -5.68
C GLU A 186 12.33 -10.24 -4.32
N GLY A 187 12.14 -9.36 -3.32
CA GLY A 187 12.56 -9.61 -1.95
C GLY A 187 11.88 -10.85 -1.34
N VAL A 188 10.60 -11.06 -1.61
CA VAL A 188 9.88 -12.28 -1.18
C VAL A 188 10.47 -13.52 -1.84
N ALA A 189 10.81 -13.46 -3.13
CA ALA A 189 11.40 -14.58 -3.86
C ALA A 189 12.79 -14.93 -3.31
N VAL A 190 13.65 -13.94 -3.05
CA VAL A 190 14.97 -14.13 -2.43
C VAL A 190 14.83 -14.72 -1.02
N PHE A 191 13.92 -14.19 -0.20
CA PHE A 191 13.67 -14.75 1.11
C PHE A 191 13.18 -16.21 1.03
N SER A 192 12.29 -16.50 0.08
CA SER A 192 11.77 -17.85 -0.14
C SER A 192 12.88 -18.82 -0.56
N ASP A 193 13.82 -18.39 -1.41
CA ASP A 193 14.98 -19.19 -1.81
C ASP A 193 15.84 -19.59 -0.61
N VAL A 194 16.21 -18.61 0.22
CA VAL A 194 16.99 -18.85 1.44
C VAL A 194 16.23 -19.75 2.41
N ALA A 195 14.93 -19.54 2.57
CA ALA A 195 14.08 -20.36 3.43
C ALA A 195 14.01 -21.82 2.95
N LEU A 196 13.87 -22.07 1.65
CA LEU A 196 13.86 -23.42 1.08
C LEU A 196 15.21 -24.12 1.26
N HIS A 197 16.31 -23.43 0.96
CA HIS A 197 17.66 -23.96 1.17
C HIS A 197 17.93 -24.28 2.66
N SER A 198 17.43 -23.46 3.59
CA SER A 198 17.53 -23.75 5.03
C SER A 198 16.85 -25.04 5.46
N GLN A 199 15.86 -25.51 4.67
CA GLN A 199 15.15 -26.77 4.87
C GLN A 199 15.71 -27.90 3.99
N ASN A 200 16.88 -27.72 3.38
CA ASN A 200 17.51 -28.65 2.43
C ASN A 200 16.67 -28.92 1.16
N ILE A 201 15.81 -27.97 0.78
CA ILE A 201 15.08 -28.00 -0.48
C ILE A 201 15.84 -27.12 -1.47
N ASP A 202 16.38 -27.71 -2.54
CA ASP A 202 16.98 -26.97 -3.66
C ASP A 202 15.90 -26.71 -4.71
N PRO A 203 15.31 -25.50 -4.78
CA PRO A 203 14.19 -25.21 -5.69
C PRO A 203 14.59 -25.23 -7.17
N THR A 204 15.88 -25.20 -7.49
CA THR A 204 16.38 -25.32 -8.88
C THR A 204 16.41 -26.78 -9.36
N LYS A 205 16.48 -27.74 -8.44
CA LYS A 205 16.55 -29.18 -8.75
C LYS A 205 15.31 -29.98 -8.33
N GLN A 206 14.57 -29.47 -7.34
CA GLN A 206 13.46 -30.19 -6.71
C GLN A 206 12.16 -29.39 -6.82
N PRO A 207 11.02 -30.06 -7.09
CA PRO A 207 9.74 -29.39 -7.11
C PRO A 207 9.30 -29.00 -5.69
N PHE A 208 8.67 -27.83 -5.56
CA PHE A 208 8.12 -27.34 -4.31
C PHE A 208 6.72 -26.74 -4.53
N THR A 209 5.92 -26.68 -3.46
CA THR A 209 4.55 -26.19 -3.53
C THR A 209 4.37 -24.87 -2.80
N VAL A 210 3.55 -23.98 -3.36
CA VAL A 210 3.27 -22.66 -2.78
C VAL A 210 1.76 -22.44 -2.71
N LYS A 211 1.31 -21.82 -1.62
CA LYS A 211 -0.03 -21.26 -1.45
C LYS A 211 0.11 -19.75 -1.29
N ILE A 212 -0.75 -18.98 -1.97
CA ILE A 212 -0.65 -17.52 -1.99
C ILE A 212 -1.95 -16.91 -1.49
N THR A 213 -1.83 -15.90 -0.65
CA THR A 213 -2.94 -15.02 -0.25
C THR A 213 -2.72 -13.66 -0.89
N GLY A 214 -3.64 -13.27 -1.77
CA GLY A 214 -3.54 -12.16 -2.71
C GLY A 214 -3.81 -12.63 -4.15
N GLY A 215 -4.58 -11.85 -4.90
CA GLY A 215 -4.98 -12.16 -6.28
C GLY A 215 -3.84 -11.99 -7.28
N THR A 216 -4.02 -12.51 -8.51
CA THR A 216 -3.03 -12.33 -9.60
C THR A 216 -2.92 -10.88 -10.08
N ASP A 217 -3.93 -10.06 -9.79
CA ASP A 217 -3.98 -8.60 -10.00
C ASP A 217 -3.33 -7.81 -8.84
N GLY A 218 -2.94 -8.50 -7.77
CA GLY A 218 -2.25 -7.90 -6.63
C GLY A 218 -0.81 -7.55 -6.97
N ASP A 219 -0.35 -6.38 -6.48
CA ASP A 219 1.01 -5.88 -6.73
C ASP A 219 2.10 -6.84 -6.22
N VAL A 220 1.90 -7.46 -5.05
CA VAL A 220 2.88 -8.41 -4.50
C VAL A 220 2.64 -9.83 -5.02
N ALA A 221 1.40 -10.32 -4.90
CA ALA A 221 1.04 -11.70 -5.23
C ALA A 221 1.14 -12.01 -6.73
N GLY A 222 0.71 -11.10 -7.60
CA GLY A 222 0.85 -11.26 -9.05
C GLY A 222 2.32 -11.27 -9.48
N ASN A 223 3.10 -10.30 -9.03
CA ASN A 223 4.52 -10.21 -9.36
C ASN A 223 5.32 -11.40 -8.80
N VAL A 224 5.04 -11.90 -7.60
CA VAL A 224 5.79 -13.03 -7.03
C VAL A 224 5.54 -14.32 -7.82
N ILE A 225 4.33 -14.53 -8.37
CA ILE A 225 4.05 -15.67 -9.27
C ILE A 225 4.95 -15.60 -10.52
N LYS A 226 5.06 -14.42 -11.14
CA LYS A 226 5.94 -14.22 -12.31
C LYS A 226 7.40 -14.48 -11.97
N ILE A 227 7.89 -13.93 -10.87
CA ILE A 227 9.28 -14.04 -10.45
C ILE A 227 9.62 -15.48 -10.09
N LEU A 228 8.82 -16.15 -9.27
CA LEU A 228 9.06 -17.56 -8.93
C LEU A 228 9.00 -18.47 -10.17
N HIS A 229 8.12 -18.18 -11.13
CA HIS A 229 8.07 -18.94 -12.37
C HIS A 229 9.30 -18.68 -13.25
N ARG A 230 9.78 -17.42 -13.30
CA ARG A 230 11.02 -17.05 -14.01
C ARG A 230 12.22 -17.79 -13.45
N GLU A 231 12.36 -17.85 -12.13
CA GLU A 231 13.51 -18.47 -11.46
C GLU A 231 13.46 -20.01 -11.47
N TYR A 232 12.28 -20.61 -11.25
CA TYR A 232 12.17 -22.04 -10.97
C TYR A 232 11.37 -22.84 -12.00
N GLY A 233 10.77 -22.18 -13.00
CA GLY A 233 10.06 -22.82 -14.10
C GLY A 233 9.00 -23.84 -13.65
N THR A 234 9.21 -25.11 -14.03
CA THR A 234 8.30 -26.24 -13.74
C THR A 234 8.44 -26.82 -12.34
N ASN A 235 9.49 -26.45 -11.60
CA ASN A 235 9.65 -26.87 -10.20
C ASN A 235 8.66 -26.16 -9.27
N LEU A 236 8.24 -24.94 -9.64
CA LEU A 236 7.19 -24.23 -8.92
C LEU A 236 5.81 -24.87 -9.16
N ARG A 237 5.14 -25.27 -8.08
CA ARG A 237 3.76 -25.76 -8.11
C ARG A 237 2.86 -24.91 -7.23
N VAL A 238 2.07 -24.03 -7.85
CA VAL A 238 1.09 -23.22 -7.11
C VAL A 238 -0.14 -24.08 -6.84
N VAL A 239 -0.39 -24.45 -5.57
CA VAL A 239 -1.48 -25.37 -5.20
C VAL A 239 -2.73 -24.66 -4.69
N GLY A 240 -2.65 -23.36 -4.41
CA GLY A 240 -3.83 -22.56 -4.12
C GLY A 240 -3.58 -21.06 -4.05
N ILE A 241 -4.62 -20.29 -4.39
CA ILE A 241 -4.65 -18.83 -4.33
C ILE A 241 -5.96 -18.40 -3.67
N CYS A 242 -5.89 -17.46 -2.74
CA CYS A 242 -7.03 -16.88 -2.04
C CYS A 242 -6.96 -15.36 -2.10
N ASP A 243 -8.04 -14.68 -2.46
CA ASP A 243 -8.16 -13.22 -2.36
C ASP A 243 -9.57 -12.80 -1.89
N GLY A 244 -9.85 -11.49 -1.91
CA GLY A 244 -11.14 -10.96 -1.46
C GLY A 244 -12.35 -11.39 -2.31
N THR A 245 -12.14 -12.03 -3.45
CA THR A 245 -13.18 -12.49 -4.38
C THR A 245 -13.37 -14.01 -4.36
N GLY A 246 -12.39 -14.79 -3.90
CA GLY A 246 -12.58 -16.24 -3.74
C GLY A 246 -11.32 -17.05 -3.41
N VAL A 247 -11.46 -18.38 -3.45
CA VAL A 247 -10.38 -19.34 -3.24
C VAL A 247 -10.34 -20.35 -4.37
N ILE A 248 -9.14 -20.62 -4.89
CA ILE A 248 -8.88 -21.72 -5.81
C ILE A 248 -7.81 -22.64 -5.23
N LYS A 249 -8.01 -23.95 -5.42
CA LYS A 249 -7.08 -24.98 -4.96
C LYS A 249 -6.98 -26.09 -5.98
N ASN A 250 -5.77 -26.53 -6.27
CA ASN A 250 -5.49 -27.78 -6.96
C ASN A 250 -4.41 -28.55 -6.18
N PRO A 251 -4.69 -29.76 -5.67
CA PRO A 251 -3.72 -30.54 -4.90
C PRO A 251 -2.41 -30.85 -5.63
N LYS A 252 -2.41 -30.84 -6.98
CA LYS A 252 -1.22 -31.10 -7.79
C LYS A 252 -0.50 -29.80 -8.15
N SER A 253 -1.12 -28.96 -8.97
CA SER A 253 -0.68 -27.60 -9.32
C SER A 253 -1.78 -26.94 -10.15
N LEU A 254 -1.93 -25.63 -10.01
CA LEU A 254 -2.66 -24.80 -10.96
C LEU A 254 -1.87 -24.68 -12.28
N ASP A 255 -2.57 -24.38 -13.38
CA ASP A 255 -1.95 -24.17 -14.69
C ASP A 255 -1.09 -22.90 -14.69
N SER A 256 0.23 -23.07 -14.72
CA SER A 256 1.20 -21.96 -14.71
C SER A 256 0.99 -21.00 -15.88
N GLY A 257 0.68 -21.51 -17.07
CA GLY A 257 0.44 -20.67 -18.25
C GLY A 257 -0.83 -19.82 -18.09
N GLY A 258 -1.89 -20.39 -17.52
CA GLY A 258 -3.11 -19.68 -17.14
C GLY A 258 -2.83 -18.58 -16.11
N LEU A 259 -2.10 -18.91 -15.04
CA LEU A 259 -1.75 -17.96 -13.99
C LEU A 259 -0.98 -16.76 -14.53
N LEU A 260 0.07 -16.98 -15.33
CA LEU A 260 0.87 -15.88 -15.90
C LEU A 260 0.03 -14.97 -16.79
N ARG A 261 -0.84 -15.55 -17.64
CA ARG A 261 -1.79 -14.77 -18.44
C ARG A 261 -2.71 -13.91 -17.58
N PHE A 262 -3.19 -14.40 -16.44
CA PHE A 262 -4.03 -13.59 -15.55
C PHE A 262 -3.27 -12.46 -14.88
N VAL A 263 -1.99 -12.67 -14.52
CA VAL A 263 -1.14 -11.60 -14.00
C VAL A 263 -0.89 -10.54 -15.09
N ASP A 264 -0.64 -10.93 -16.34
CA ASP A 264 -0.37 -10.00 -17.44
C ASP A 264 -1.59 -9.14 -17.82
N ILE A 265 -2.78 -9.74 -17.87
CA ILE A 265 -4.00 -9.03 -18.26
C ILE A 265 -4.57 -8.23 -17.07
N ASN A 266 -3.99 -8.36 -15.87
CA ASN A 266 -4.37 -7.64 -14.66
C ASN A 266 -5.89 -7.75 -14.36
N ILE A 267 -6.43 -8.96 -14.56
CA ILE A 267 -7.87 -9.20 -14.44
C ILE A 267 -8.27 -9.21 -12.98
N LYS A 268 -9.02 -8.19 -12.58
CA LYS A 268 -9.86 -8.24 -11.38
C LYS A 268 -10.93 -9.32 -11.61
N ASN A 269 -11.05 -10.29 -10.69
CA ASN A 269 -11.97 -11.44 -10.74
C ASN A 269 -11.51 -12.66 -11.56
N VAL A 270 -10.29 -13.17 -11.29
CA VAL A 270 -9.77 -14.45 -11.80
C VAL A 270 -10.80 -15.60 -11.70
N TYR A 271 -11.60 -15.60 -10.64
CA TYR A 271 -12.55 -16.66 -10.28
C TYR A 271 -13.71 -16.80 -11.25
N LYS A 272 -14.16 -15.72 -11.90
CA LYS A 272 -15.29 -15.79 -12.84
C LYS A 272 -14.91 -16.53 -14.14
N TYR A 273 -13.64 -16.46 -14.55
CA TYR A 273 -13.15 -17.13 -15.74
C TYR A 273 -12.68 -18.58 -15.48
N LEU A 274 -12.08 -18.87 -14.32
CA LEU A 274 -11.56 -20.22 -14.06
C LEU A 274 -12.63 -21.24 -13.65
N CYS A 275 -13.68 -20.83 -12.92
CA CYS A 275 -14.80 -21.72 -12.64
C CYS A 275 -15.50 -22.19 -13.92
N ILE A 276 -15.62 -21.33 -14.93
CA ILE A 276 -16.24 -21.67 -16.22
C ILE A 276 -15.39 -22.69 -17.00
N ARG A 277 -14.07 -22.52 -17.06
CA ARG A 277 -13.20 -23.48 -17.77
C ARG A 277 -13.05 -24.83 -17.07
N THR A 278 -13.00 -24.84 -15.74
CA THR A 278 -12.89 -26.10 -14.99
C THR A 278 -14.20 -26.91 -15.07
N ALA A 279 -15.36 -26.23 -15.11
CA ALA A 279 -16.65 -26.87 -15.37
C ALA A 279 -16.75 -27.44 -16.80
N LEU A 280 -16.27 -26.71 -17.81
CA LEU A 280 -16.32 -27.15 -19.21
C LEU A 280 -15.34 -28.31 -19.53
N SER A 281 -14.18 -28.38 -18.86
CA SER A 281 -13.24 -29.51 -19.03
C SER A 281 -13.73 -30.85 -18.45
N ARG A 282 -14.87 -30.86 -17.74
CA ARG A 282 -15.53 -32.07 -17.23
C ARG A 282 -16.72 -32.51 -18.08
N ILE A 283 -17.05 -31.79 -19.15
CA ILE A 283 -18.20 -32.06 -20.05
C ILE A 283 -17.70 -32.47 -21.47
N GLY A 284 -16.41 -32.80 -21.63
CA GLY A 284 -15.82 -33.29 -22.87
C GLY A 284 -15.15 -34.64 -22.68
#